data_AF-A0A165B021-F1
#
_entry.id   AF-A0A165B021-F1
#
_cell.length_a   1.000
_cell.length_b   1.000
_cell.length_c   1.000
_cell.angle_alpha   90.00
_cell.angle_beta   90.00
_cell.angle_gamma   90.00
#
_symmetry.space_group_name_H-M   'P 1'
#
loop_
_entity.id
_entity.type
_entity.pdbx_description
1 polymer ?
#
loop_
_entity_poly.entity_id
_entity_poly.type
_entity_poly.pdbx_seq_one_letter_code
_entity_poly.pdbx_strand_id
1 'polypeptide(L)'
;MLKRLVLENVGPAPRMELNLAPRLNLSIGDNGLGKSFLLDVAWWALTRKWPRDLNPRLMSGYQARPTDIRCARQVILLFDEVDAHLHP
;
A
#
# COMPACT_ATOMS: atom_id res chain seq x y z
N MET A 1 -13.20 3.23 2.98
CA MET A 1 -12.57 2.16 2.15
C MET A 1 -11.40 2.74 1.35
N LEU A 2 -10.32 1.99 1.07
CA LEU A 2 -9.17 2.50 0.27
C LEU A 2 -9.56 2.61 -1.21
N LYS A 3 -9.49 3.82 -1.78
CA LYS A 3 -9.82 4.08 -3.19
C LYS A 3 -8.59 4.30 -4.05
N ARG A 4 -7.60 4.99 -3.50
CA ARG A 4 -6.43 5.42 -4.25
C ARG A 4 -5.18 5.34 -3.39
N LEU A 5 -4.13 4.78 -3.97
CA LEU A 5 -2.79 4.72 -3.40
C LEU A 5 -1.85 5.47 -4.34
N VAL A 6 -1.24 6.54 -3.85
CA VAL A 6 -0.21 7.30 -4.60
C VAL A 6 1.11 7.21 -3.85
N LEU A 7 2.16 6.83 -4.58
CA LEU A 7 3.51 6.64 -4.10
C LEU A 7 4.42 7.65 -4.78
N GLU A 8 5.18 8.40 -3.99
CA GLU A 8 6.16 9.39 -4.45
C GLU A 8 7.54 9.03 -3.89
N ASN A 9 8.48 8.77 -4.79
CA ASN A 9 9.85 8.32 -4.50
C ASN A 9 9.91 7.02 -3.67
N VAL A 10 8.84 6.22 -3.74
CA VAL A 10 8.71 4.91 -3.08
C VAL A 10 8.48 3.84 -4.16
N GLY A 11 9.44 2.93 -4.32
CA GLY A 11 9.36 1.82 -5.30
C GLY A 11 10.18 2.04 -6.57
N PRO A 12 9.85 1.33 -7.68
CA PRO A 12 10.66 1.30 -8.90
C PRO A 12 10.51 2.51 -9.82
N ALA A 13 9.53 3.38 -9.59
CA ALA A 13 9.31 4.59 -10.37
C ALA A 13 9.22 5.83 -9.46
N PRO A 14 9.57 7.03 -9.97
CA PRO A 14 9.50 8.27 -9.18
C PRO A 14 8.11 8.56 -8.63
N ARG A 15 7.07 8.25 -9.43
CA ARG A 15 5.67 8.32 -9.01
C ARG A 15 4.92 7.10 -9.50
N MET A 16 4.15 6.47 -8.61
CA MET A 16 3.21 5.41 -8.96
C MET A 16 1.84 5.70 -8.39
N GLU A 17 0.80 5.32 -9.12
CA GLU A 17 -0.57 5.53 -8.71
C GLU A 17 -1.42 4.29 -9.01
N LEU A 18 -2.23 3.88 -8.04
CA LEU A 18 -3.17 2.79 -8.16
C LEU A 18 -4.57 3.28 -7.74
N ASN A 19 -5.50 3.24 -8.70
CA ASN A 19 -6.92 3.47 -8.45
C ASN A 19 -7.60 2.11 -8.28
N LEU A 20 -8.11 1.84 -7.07
CA LEU A 20 -8.70 0.56 -6.71
C LEU A 20 -10.17 0.50 -7.12
N ALA A 21 -10.54 -0.59 -7.77
CA ALA A 21 -11.93 -0.93 -8.03
C ALA A 21 -12.67 -1.25 -6.72
N PRO A 22 -14.01 -1.02 -6.64
CA PRO A 22 -14.78 -1.16 -5.40
C PRO A 22 -14.88 -2.57 -4.81
N ARG A 23 -14.47 -3.63 -5.52
CA ARG A 23 -14.69 -5.02 -5.08
C ARG A 23 -13.48 -5.90 -5.32
N LEU A 24 -13.12 -6.08 -6.58
CA LEU A 24 -12.04 -6.97 -6.98
C LEU A 24 -11.00 -6.18 -7.76
N ASN A 25 -9.75 -6.29 -7.30
CA ASN A 25 -8.59 -5.79 -8.00
C ASN A 25 -7.71 -7.00 -8.33
N LEU A 26 -7.36 -7.16 -9.60
CA LEU A 26 -6.50 -8.24 -10.06
C LEU A 26 -5.14 -7.67 -10.42
N SER A 27 -4.10 -8.07 -9.69
CA SER A 27 -2.71 -7.68 -9.95
C SER A 27 -1.95 -8.88 -10.51
N ILE A 28 -1.58 -8.83 -11.79
CA ILE A 28 -0.83 -9.87 -12.49
C ILE A 28 0.58 -9.37 -12.81
N GLY A 29 1.52 -10.29 -12.97
CA GLY A 29 2.87 -10.01 -13.45
C GLY A 29 3.84 -11.10 -13.01
N ASP A 30 5.06 -11.07 -13.54
CA ASP A 30 6.11 -12.01 -13.17
C ASP A 30 6.61 -11.80 -11.74
N ASN A 31 7.35 -12.79 -11.24
CA ASN A 31 8.02 -12.70 -9.96
C ASN A 31 9.01 -11.52 -9.96
N GLY A 32 9.01 -10.74 -8.88
CA GLY A 32 9.87 -9.56 -8.76
C GLY A 32 9.31 -8.25 -9.31
N LEU A 33 8.18 -8.24 -10.03
CA LEU A 33 7.58 -6.99 -10.57
C LEU A 33 6.87 -6.10 -9.53
N GLY A 34 6.96 -6.40 -8.24
CA GLY A 34 6.45 -5.51 -7.18
C GLY A 34 4.99 -5.72 -6.74
N LYS A 35 4.37 -6.86 -7.06
CA LYS A 35 3.01 -7.21 -6.56
C LYS A 35 2.94 -7.24 -5.03
N SER A 36 3.87 -7.95 -4.38
CA SER A 36 3.96 -7.99 -2.91
C SER A 36 4.31 -6.63 -2.31
N PHE A 37 5.09 -5.82 -3.02
CA PHE A 37 5.40 -4.45 -2.60
C PHE A 37 4.14 -3.59 -2.52
N LEU A 38 3.26 -3.62 -3.54
CA LEU A 38 2.00 -2.87 -3.53
C LEU A 38 1.10 -3.29 -2.35
N LEU A 39 1.04 -4.59 -2.06
CA LEU A 39 0.27 -5.13 -0.93
C LEU A 39 0.87 -4.71 0.42
N ASP A 40 2.19 -4.75 0.58
CA ASP A 40 2.89 -4.29 1.80
C ASP A 40 2.61 -2.80 2.04
N VAL A 41 2.65 -1.96 1.00
CA VAL A 41 2.32 -0.53 1.15
C VAL A 41 0.86 -0.34 1.51
N ALA A 42 -0.07 -0.99 0.80
CA ALA A 42 -1.49 -0.87 1.10
C ALA A 42 -1.79 -1.28 2.55
N TRP A 43 -1.16 -2.35 3.04
CA TRP A 43 -1.27 -2.77 4.43
C TRP A 43 -0.72 -1.72 5.40
N TRP A 44 0.51 -1.24 5.19
CA TRP A 44 1.11 -0.23 6.06
C TRP A 44 0.34 1.09 6.05
N ALA A 45 -0.17 1.48 4.89
CA ALA A 45 -1.04 2.62 4.70
C ALA A 45 -2.31 2.53 5.57
N LEU A 46 -2.90 1.34 5.65
CA LEU A 46 -4.12 1.08 6.41
C LEU A 46 -3.87 0.92 7.92
N THR A 47 -2.74 0.33 8.31
CA THR A 47 -2.53 -0.16 9.68
C THR A 47 -1.39 0.52 10.43
N ARG A 48 -0.56 1.30 9.71
CA ARG A 48 0.70 1.88 10.18
C ARG A 48 1.72 0.87 10.73
N LYS A 49 1.50 -0.43 10.47
CA LYS A 49 2.39 -1.53 10.83
C LYS A 49 2.83 -2.25 9.57
N TRP A 50 4.02 -2.79 9.57
CA TRP A 50 4.45 -3.63 8.46
C TRP A 50 3.91 -5.06 8.64
N PRO A 51 3.56 -5.79 7.57
CA PRO A 51 3.09 -7.18 7.69
C PRO A 51 4.04 -8.08 8.50
N ARG A 52 5.36 -7.88 8.33
CA ARG A 52 6.37 -8.66 9.06
C ARG A 52 6.44 -8.33 10.55
N ASP A 53 6.00 -7.15 10.98
CA ASP A 53 5.87 -6.82 12.41
C ASP A 53 4.80 -7.70 13.09
N LEU A 54 3.76 -8.11 12.34
CA LEU A 54 2.67 -8.94 12.83
C LEU A 54 2.98 -10.43 12.75
N ASN A 55 3.59 -10.86 11.65
CA ASN A 55 4.00 -12.24 11.46
C ASN A 55 5.44 -12.31 10.94
N PRO A 56 6.41 -12.52 11.85
CA PRO A 56 7.83 -12.62 11.49
C PRO A 56 8.15 -13.77 10.52
N ARG A 57 7.27 -14.77 10.39
CA ARG A 57 7.45 -15.92 9.48
C ARG A 57 7.12 -15.60 8.03
N LEU A 58 6.54 -14.44 7.74
CA LEU A 58 6.26 -14.05 6.36
C LEU A 58 7.56 -13.87 5.58
N MET A 59 7.67 -14.52 4.41
CA MET A 59 8.82 -14.35 3.50
C MET A 59 8.98 -12.92 2.98
N SER A 60 7.89 -12.14 2.98
CA SER A 60 7.80 -10.74 2.58
C SER A 60 7.17 -9.91 3.70
N GLY A 61 7.25 -8.57 3.66
CA GLY A 61 6.57 -7.73 4.66
C GLY A 61 7.32 -6.45 5.03
N TYR A 62 8.53 -6.26 4.52
CA TYR A 62 9.24 -4.97 4.56
C TYR A 62 9.61 -4.49 3.15
N GLN A 63 9.03 -5.06 2.09
CA GLN A 63 9.46 -4.79 0.71
C GLN A 63 9.34 -3.30 0.37
N ALA A 64 8.35 -2.63 0.94
CA ALA A 64 8.15 -1.20 0.76
C ALA A 64 8.64 -0.33 1.93
N ARG A 65 9.27 -0.94 2.94
CA ARG A 65 9.81 -0.20 4.08
C ARG A 65 10.99 0.64 3.60
N PRO A 66 11.00 1.97 3.83
CA PRO A 66 12.13 2.80 3.47
C PRO A 66 13.40 2.30 4.16
N THR A 67 14.44 2.03 3.39
CA THR A 67 15.77 1.64 3.89
C THR A 67 16.71 2.84 4.03
N ASP A 68 16.42 3.94 3.35
CA ASP A 68 17.15 5.21 3.44
C ASP A 68 16.19 6.33 3.87
N ILE A 69 16.49 6.99 4.98
CA ILE A 69 15.69 8.06 5.59
C ILE A 69 15.97 9.43 4.96
N ARG A 70 17.07 9.56 4.19
CA ARG A 70 17.52 10.85 3.64
C ARG A 70 16.75 11.30 2.41
N CYS A 71 16.02 10.39 1.76
CA CYS A 71 15.15 10.74 0.64
C CYS A 71 13.75 11.12 1.14
N ALA A 72 13.28 12.30 0.76
CA ALA A 72 11.88 12.68 0.96
C ALA A 72 10.98 11.71 0.18
N ARG A 73 10.17 10.96 0.92
CA ARG A 73 9.28 9.92 0.40
C ARG A 73 7.89 10.15 0.93
N GLN A 74 6.89 10.06 0.06
CA GLN A 74 5.50 10.30 0.44
C GLN A 74 4.61 9.15 -0.02
N VAL A 75 3.72 8.72 0.87
CA VAL A 75 2.61 7.83 0.55
C VAL A 75 1.34 8.64 0.81
N ILE A 76 0.58 8.93 -0.24
CA ILE A 76 -0.68 9.66 -0.16
C ILE A 76 -1.81 8.66 -0.34
N LEU A 77 -2.79 8.74 0.55
CA LEU A 77 -3.92 7.81 0.62
C LEU A 77 -5.22 8.57 0.49
N LEU A 78 -6.13 8.02 -0.31
CA LEU A 78 -7.50 8.49 -0.39
C LEU A 78 -8.44 7.41 0.13
N PHE A 79 -9.18 7.77 1.17
CA PHE A 79 -10.22 6.96 1.78
C PHE A 79 -11.59 7.54 1.41
N ASP A 80 -12.59 6.67 1.23
CA ASP A 80 -14.00 7.10 1.30
C ASP A 80 -14.25 7.77 2.66
N GLU A 81 -14.97 8.89 2.67
CA GLU A 81 -15.67 9.35 3.86
C GLU A 81 -16.59 8.22 4.32
N VAL A 82 -16.60 7.96 5.62
CA VAL A 82 -17.52 7.00 6.21
C VAL A 82 -18.91 7.60 6.02
N ASP A 83 -19.69 7.08 5.07
CA ASP A 83 -21.14 7.21 5.12
C ASP A 83 -21.59 6.50 6.39
N ALA A 84 -21.58 7.25 7.49
CA ALA A 84 -22.24 6.89 8.72
C ALA A 84 -23.72 6.79 8.39
N HIS A 85 -24.13 5.63 7.90
CA HIS A 85 -25.51 5.19 7.90
C HIS A 85 -25.92 5.08 9.37
N LEU A 86 -26.27 6.24 9.95
CA LEU A 86 -27.24 6.34 11.02
C LEU A 86 -28.53 5.77 10.44
N HIS A 87 -28.71 4.46 10.58
CA HIS A 87 -30.04 3.89 10.52
C HIS A 87 -30.82 4.46 11.72
N PRO A 88 -32.02 5.03 11.50
CA PRO A 88 -32.87 5.53 12.56
C PRO A 88 -33.33 4.42 13.52
#